data_AF-A0A971X4I7-F1
#
_entry.id   AF-A0A971X4I7-F1
#
_cell.length_a   1.000
_cell.length_b   1.000
_cell.length_c   1.000
_cell.angle_alpha   90.00
_cell.angle_beta   90.00
_cell.angle_gamma   90.00
#
_symmetry.space_group_name_H-M   'P 1'
#
loop_
_entity.id
_entity.type
_entity.pdbx_description
1 polymer ?
#
loop_
_entity_poly.entity_id
_entity_poly.type
_entity_poly.pdbx_seq_one_letter_code
_entity_poly.pdbx_strand_id
1 'polypeptide(L)'
;MKELKTIYPAPATETVGDLTAELYQIKIRNAQAYAELTGALAPLLASPSEAACAAFCAKHGDAAVKLLQDQTSIDPASFDTMSSNDLIIWMALLMLRNAEAFSHALPEAMQNLSGGAKSTNG
;
A
#
# COMPACT_ATOMS: atom_id res chain seq x y z
N MET A 1 -19.07 -20.93 10.86
CA MET A 1 -17.62 -20.68 10.67
C MET A 1 -17.19 -20.59 9.20
N LYS A 2 -17.87 -21.21 8.22
CA LYS A 2 -17.51 -21.08 6.79
C LYS A 2 -17.79 -19.67 6.21
N GLU A 3 -18.78 -18.95 6.73
CA GLU A 3 -19.19 -17.64 6.22
C GLU A 3 -18.28 -16.47 6.63
N LEU A 4 -17.38 -16.64 7.60
CA LEU A 4 -16.36 -15.63 7.92
C LEU A 4 -15.19 -15.66 6.93
N LYS A 5 -14.94 -16.81 6.26
CA LYS A 5 -13.89 -16.94 5.24
C LYS A 5 -14.22 -16.20 3.94
N THR A 6 -15.49 -15.89 3.70
CA THR A 6 -15.96 -15.16 2.52
C THR A 6 -15.91 -13.64 2.71
N ILE A 7 -15.66 -13.14 3.92
CA ILE A 7 -15.61 -11.69 4.21
C ILE A 7 -14.18 -11.15 4.04
N TYR A 8 -13.17 -11.98 4.26
CA TYR A 8 -11.77 -11.59 4.12
C TYR A 8 -11.20 -12.19 2.84
N PRO A 9 -10.74 -11.35 1.88
CA PRO A 9 -10.05 -11.82 0.71
C PRO A 9 -8.88 -12.73 1.08
N ALA A 10 -8.68 -13.80 0.29
CA ALA A 10 -7.52 -14.64 0.43
C ALA A 10 -6.23 -13.80 0.24
N PRO A 11 -5.12 -14.16 0.91
CA PRO A 11 -3.84 -13.52 0.64
C PRO A 11 -3.49 -13.61 -0.85
N ALA A 12 -2.95 -12.52 -1.41
CA ALA A 12 -2.49 -12.49 -2.80
C ALA A 12 -0.98 -12.60 -2.84
N THR A 13 -0.45 -13.48 -3.68
CA THR A 13 1.00 -13.56 -3.93
C THR A 13 1.37 -12.53 -4.99
N GLU A 14 2.34 -11.67 -4.68
CA GLU A 14 2.90 -10.70 -5.61
C GLU A 14 4.41 -10.88 -5.73
N THR A 15 4.97 -10.37 -6.82
CA THR A 15 6.43 -10.34 -7.04
C THR A 15 6.86 -8.94 -7.42
N VAL A 16 7.87 -8.42 -6.71
CA VAL A 16 8.48 -7.10 -6.94
C VAL A 16 9.99 -7.28 -6.92
N GLY A 17 10.65 -6.98 -8.04
CA GLY A 17 12.05 -7.34 -8.24
C GLY A 17 12.25 -8.84 -8.08
N ASP A 18 13.17 -9.23 -7.22
CA ASP A 18 13.50 -10.64 -6.91
C ASP A 18 12.72 -11.18 -5.70
N LEU A 19 11.82 -10.39 -5.10
CA LEU A 19 11.06 -10.78 -3.92
C LEU A 19 9.65 -11.20 -4.29
N THR A 20 9.27 -12.41 -3.87
CA THR A 20 7.88 -12.91 -3.94
C THR A 20 7.34 -13.04 -2.53
N ALA A 21 6.15 -12.48 -2.26
CA ALA A 21 5.52 -12.54 -0.95
C ALA A 21 3.99 -12.49 -1.03
N GLU A 22 3.34 -12.98 0.02
CA GLU A 22 1.90 -12.82 0.22
C GLU A 22 1.59 -11.43 0.79
N LEU A 23 0.50 -10.82 0.32
CA LEU A 23 -0.14 -9.62 0.87
C LEU A 23 -1.38 -10.01 1.65
N TYR A 24 -1.46 -9.54 2.89
CA TYR A 24 -2.57 -9.77 3.79
C TYR A 24 -3.51 -8.55 3.86
N GLN A 25 -4.72 -8.80 4.34
CA GLN A 25 -5.71 -7.76 4.64
C GLN A 25 -5.28 -6.91 5.83
N ILE A 26 -5.47 -5.59 5.75
CA ILE A 26 -5.10 -4.66 6.82
C ILE A 26 -5.80 -5.06 8.12
N LYS A 27 -4.98 -5.41 9.12
CA LYS A 27 -5.45 -5.61 10.50
C LYS A 27 -5.99 -4.29 11.05
N ILE A 28 -7.11 -4.33 11.78
CA ILE A 28 -7.76 -3.15 12.38
C ILE A 28 -6.78 -2.28 13.18
N ARG A 29 -5.86 -2.91 13.94
CA ARG A 29 -4.82 -2.21 14.72
C ARG A 29 -3.90 -1.32 13.88
N ASN A 30 -3.82 -1.57 12.57
CA ASN A 30 -2.98 -0.85 11.62
C ASN A 30 -3.78 0.08 10.70
N ALA A 31 -5.10 0.18 10.87
CA ALA A 31 -5.97 0.97 9.99
C ALA A 31 -5.57 2.45 9.93
N GLN A 32 -5.17 3.03 11.07
CA GLN A 32 -4.70 4.42 11.13
C GLN A 32 -3.39 4.60 10.35
N ALA A 33 -2.39 3.77 10.62
CA ALA A 33 -1.11 3.82 9.91
C ALA A 33 -1.29 3.62 8.39
N TYR A 34 -2.18 2.71 8.01
CA TYR A 34 -2.55 2.50 6.61
C TYR A 34 -3.17 3.75 5.98
N ALA A 35 -4.13 4.40 6.66
CA ALA A 35 -4.77 5.61 6.14
C ALA A 35 -3.77 6.78 5.98
N GLU A 36 -2.90 6.99 6.96
CA GLU A 36 -1.86 8.04 6.92
C GLU A 36 -0.87 7.81 5.77
N LEU A 37 -0.36 6.58 5.64
CA LEU A 37 0.57 6.21 4.56
C LEU A 37 -0.09 6.27 3.19
N THR A 38 -1.36 5.86 3.08
CA THR A 38 -2.13 5.96 1.84
C THR A 38 -2.29 7.43 1.41
N GLY A 39 -2.62 8.31 2.36
CA GLY A 39 -2.72 9.75 2.09
C GLY A 39 -1.39 10.37 1.65
N ALA A 40 -0.27 9.91 2.22
CA ALA A 40 1.07 10.36 1.82
C ALA A 40 1.53 9.77 0.47
N LEU A 41 1.13 8.54 0.15
CA LEU A 41 1.51 7.86 -1.09
C LEU A 41 0.69 8.32 -2.30
N ALA A 42 -0.58 8.68 -2.12
CA ALA A 42 -1.45 9.14 -3.20
C ALA A 42 -0.87 10.28 -4.07
N PRO A 43 -0.37 11.40 -3.51
CA PRO A 43 0.22 12.46 -4.34
C PRO A 43 1.50 12.01 -5.05
N LEU A 44 2.27 11.09 -4.45
CA LEU A 44 3.45 10.50 -5.07
C LEU A 44 3.09 9.66 -6.29
N LEU A 45 2.03 8.84 -6.20
CA LEU A 45 1.57 8.03 -7.33
C LEU A 45 0.98 8.88 -8.46
N ALA A 46 0.43 10.06 -8.15
CA ALA A 46 -0.11 10.98 -9.15
C ALA A 46 1.00 11.73 -9.93
N SER A 47 2.16 11.96 -9.32
CA SER A 47 3.30 12.64 -9.97
C SER A 47 4.63 12.04 -9.49
N PRO A 48 4.99 10.84 -9.96
CA PRO A 48 6.18 10.15 -9.49
C PRO A 48 7.46 10.85 -9.99
N SER A 49 8.40 11.06 -9.08
CA SER A 49 9.75 11.53 -9.38
C SER A 49 10.72 10.98 -8.34
N GLU A 50 12.01 10.86 -8.69
CA GLU A 50 13.03 10.39 -7.74
C GLU A 50 13.06 11.23 -6.46
N ALA A 51 12.91 12.55 -6.58
CA ALA A 51 12.85 13.47 -5.45
C ALA A 51 11.62 13.21 -4.57
N ALA A 52 10.44 12.95 -5.17
CA ALA A 52 9.24 12.62 -4.41
C ALA A 52 9.37 11.27 -3.70
N CYS A 53 9.92 10.25 -4.37
CA CYS A 53 10.19 8.93 -3.79
C CYS A 53 11.14 9.02 -2.60
N ALA A 54 12.25 9.76 -2.76
CA ALA A 54 13.20 10.00 -1.68
C ALA A 54 12.54 10.73 -0.49
N ALA A 55 11.73 11.77 -0.76
CA ALA A 55 11.03 12.51 0.28
C ALA A 55 10.01 11.66 1.03
N PHE A 56 9.27 10.80 0.34
CA PHE A 56 8.35 9.85 0.96
C PHE A 56 9.12 8.88 1.87
N CYS A 57 10.16 8.21 1.35
CA CYS A 57 10.93 7.25 2.13
C CYS A 57 11.63 7.90 3.34
N ALA A 58 12.16 9.11 3.20
CA ALA A 58 12.80 9.83 4.30
C ALA A 58 11.82 10.16 5.45
N LYS A 59 10.54 10.40 5.14
CA LYS A 59 9.53 10.79 6.14
C LYS A 59 8.68 9.63 6.64
N HIS A 60 8.46 8.62 5.81
CA HIS A 60 7.48 7.57 6.02
C HIS A 60 8.05 6.16 5.91
N GLY A 61 9.34 5.99 5.59
CA GLY A 61 9.97 4.69 5.35
C GLY A 61 9.79 3.70 6.50
N ASP A 62 10.15 4.10 7.72
CA ASP A 62 10.04 3.23 8.90
C ASP A 62 8.60 2.78 9.18
N ALA A 63 7.64 3.69 9.00
CA ALA A 63 6.22 3.40 9.17
C ALA A 63 5.71 2.46 8.05
N ALA A 64 6.15 2.67 6.82
CA ALA A 64 5.83 1.81 5.67
C ALA A 64 6.40 0.40 5.87
N VAL A 65 7.67 0.27 6.27
CA VAL A 65 8.30 -1.02 6.59
C VAL A 65 7.54 -1.73 7.70
N LYS A 66 7.23 -1.04 8.80
CA LYS A 66 6.48 -1.62 9.91
C LYS A 66 5.10 -2.11 9.48
N LEU A 67 4.41 -1.34 8.63
CA LEU A 67 3.12 -1.77 8.09
C LEU A 67 3.28 -3.01 7.20
N LEU A 68 4.25 -3.01 6.28
CA LEU A 68 4.49 -4.14 5.38
C LEU A 68 4.90 -5.40 6.13
N GLN A 69 5.75 -5.33 7.15
CA GLN A 69 6.08 -6.49 8.01
C GLN A 69 4.84 -7.12 8.64
N ASP A 70 3.84 -6.30 8.96
CA ASP A 70 2.63 -6.75 9.62
C ASP A 70 1.58 -7.30 8.64
N GLN A 71 1.69 -6.94 7.35
CA GLN A 71 0.70 -7.15 6.28
C GLN A 71 1.26 -7.90 5.06
N THR A 72 2.48 -8.43 5.16
CA THR A 72 3.10 -9.25 4.12
C THR A 72 3.82 -10.46 4.72
N SER A 73 4.19 -11.41 3.88
CA SER A 73 5.10 -12.50 4.24
C SER A 73 6.56 -12.20 3.91
N ILE A 74 6.94 -10.94 3.67
CA ILE A 74 8.32 -10.55 3.35
C ILE A 74 9.20 -10.79 4.60
N ASP A 75 10.35 -11.43 4.41
CA ASP A 75 11.34 -11.60 5.47
C ASP A 75 11.81 -10.23 6.00
N PRO A 76 11.74 -9.97 7.32
CA PRO A 76 12.23 -8.72 7.91
C PRO A 76 13.62 -8.28 7.43
N ALA A 77 14.54 -9.21 7.18
CA ALA A 77 15.88 -8.88 6.69
C ALA A 77 15.89 -8.33 5.26
N SER A 78 14.87 -8.63 4.45
CA SER A 78 14.75 -8.13 3.08
C SER A 78 14.50 -6.63 3.01
N PHE A 79 13.96 -6.02 4.08
CA PHE A 79 13.70 -4.58 4.14
C PHE A 79 15.00 -3.76 4.28
N ASP A 80 16.05 -4.33 4.87
CA ASP A 80 17.34 -3.64 5.06
C ASP A 80 18.06 -3.35 3.74
N THR A 81 17.81 -4.20 2.74
CA THR A 81 18.39 -4.07 1.39
C THR A 81 17.37 -3.62 0.35
N MET A 82 16.12 -3.36 0.74
CA MET A 82 15.05 -2.99 -0.17
C MET A 82 15.27 -1.59 -0.73
N SER A 83 15.11 -1.43 -2.04
CA SER A 83 15.19 -0.11 -2.65
C SER A 83 13.96 0.74 -2.28
N SER A 84 14.12 2.08 -2.28
CA SER A 84 12.99 3.01 -2.09
C SER A 84 11.86 2.76 -3.09
N ASN A 85 12.20 2.39 -4.33
CA ASN A 85 11.22 2.09 -5.37
C ASN A 85 10.43 0.83 -5.05
N ASP A 86 11.09 -0.26 -4.64
CA ASP A 86 10.42 -1.51 -4.29
C ASP A 86 9.53 -1.33 -3.06
N LEU A 87 9.99 -0.57 -2.07
CA LEU A 87 9.17 -0.23 -0.90
C LEU A 87 7.88 0.50 -1.30
N ILE A 88 7.99 1.46 -2.22
CA ILE A 88 6.84 2.19 -2.76
C ILE A 88 5.91 1.28 -3.55
N ILE A 89 6.44 0.38 -4.37
CA ILE A 89 5.65 -0.59 -5.14
C ILE A 89 4.89 -1.53 -4.19
N TRP A 90 5.55 -2.08 -3.18
CA TRP A 90 4.89 -2.92 -2.16
C TRP A 90 3.77 -2.18 -1.43
N MET A 91 4.01 -0.92 -1.05
CA MET A 91 2.97 -0.07 -0.45
C MET A 91 1.79 0.18 -1.39
N ALA A 92 2.06 0.43 -2.68
CA ALA A 92 1.02 0.62 -3.68
C ALA A 92 0.19 -0.65 -3.91
N LEU A 93 0.83 -1.83 -3.95
CA LEU A 93 0.16 -3.12 -4.05
C LEU A 93 -0.71 -3.38 -2.81
N LEU A 94 -0.20 -3.11 -1.62
CA LEU A 94 -0.97 -3.21 -0.37
C LEU A 94 -2.20 -2.32 -0.41
N MET A 95 -2.07 -1.08 -0.90
CA MET A 95 -3.19 -0.16 -1.09
C MET A 95 -4.22 -0.67 -2.09
N LEU A 96 -3.79 -1.11 -3.27
CA LEU A 96 -4.70 -1.63 -4.32
C LEU A 96 -5.48 -2.85 -3.83
N ARG A 97 -4.84 -3.75 -3.08
CA ARG A 97 -5.48 -4.96 -2.54
C ARG A 97 -6.49 -4.67 -1.43
N ASN A 98 -6.30 -3.58 -0.70
CA ASN A 98 -7.18 -3.20 0.39
C ASN A 98 -8.14 -2.07 0.00
N ALA A 99 -7.99 -1.51 -1.21
CA ALA A 99 -8.82 -0.44 -1.74
C ALA A 99 -10.31 -0.77 -1.72
N GLU A 100 -10.72 -2.00 -2.04
CA GLU A 100 -12.14 -2.40 -2.00
C GLU A 100 -12.68 -2.52 -0.57
N ALA A 101 -11.88 -3.10 0.34
CA ALA A 101 -12.26 -3.21 1.75
C ALA A 101 -12.41 -1.83 2.41
N PHE A 102 -11.58 -0.87 2.02
CA PHE A 102 -11.59 0.49 2.56
C PHE A 102 -12.32 1.52 1.70
N SER A 103 -12.68 1.28 0.45
CA SER A 103 -13.54 2.20 -0.32
C SER A 103 -14.94 2.29 0.28
N HIS A 104 -15.40 1.20 0.89
CA HIS A 104 -16.61 1.16 1.71
C HIS A 104 -16.45 1.83 3.09
N ALA A 105 -15.21 2.05 3.56
CA ALA A 105 -14.91 2.53 4.93
C ALA A 105 -14.22 3.91 5.01
N LEU A 106 -13.56 4.38 3.95
CA LEU A 106 -12.74 5.60 3.88
C LEU A 106 -12.88 6.27 2.49
N PRO A 107 -13.93 7.09 2.30
CA PRO A 107 -14.27 7.68 0.99
C PRO A 107 -13.24 8.71 0.48
N GLU A 108 -12.64 9.51 1.35
CA GLU A 108 -11.91 10.72 0.92
C GLU A 108 -10.52 10.44 0.32
N ALA A 109 -9.76 9.52 0.91
CA ALA A 109 -8.43 9.16 0.41
C ALA A 109 -8.49 8.41 -0.93
N MET A 110 -9.53 7.58 -1.11
CA MET A 110 -9.74 6.81 -2.34
C MET A 110 -10.32 7.64 -3.49
N GLN A 111 -11.15 8.65 -3.21
CA GLN A 111 -11.63 9.59 -4.23
C GLN A 111 -10.47 10.33 -4.91
N ASN A 112 -9.44 10.74 -4.15
CA ASN A 112 -8.26 11.39 -4.69
C ASN A 112 -7.40 10.48 -5.58
N LEU A 113 -7.44 9.15 -5.37
CA LEU A 113 -6.76 8.16 -6.22
C LEU A 113 -7.56 7.83 -7.49
N SER A 114 -8.88 7.71 -7.40
CA SER A 114 -9.74 7.45 -8.57
C SER A 114 -9.92 8.67 -9.49
N GLY A 115 -9.67 9.88 -8.97
CA GLY A 115 -9.74 11.14 -9.71
C GLY A 115 -8.62 11.33 -10.74
N GLY A 116 -7.56 10.53 -10.69
CA GLY A 116 -6.45 10.57 -11.67
C GLY A 116 -6.83 10.12 -13.09
N ALA A 117 -8.02 9.53 -13.28
CA ALA A 117 -8.52 9.08 -14.58
C ALA A 117 -9.56 10.03 -15.21
N LYS A 118 -9.69 11.29 -14.74
CA LYS A 118 -10.54 12.30 -15.40
C LYS A 118 -9.82 13.63 -15.58
N SER A 119 -8.97 13.66 -16.60
CA SER A 119 -8.64 14.85 -17.39
C SER A 119 -8.02 14.30 -18.68
N THR A 120 -8.55 14.48 -19.90
CA THR A 120 -9.10 15.68 -20.51
C THR A 120 -9.91 15.34 -21.77
N ASN A 121 -10.74 16.31 -22.17
CA ASN A 121 -11.39 16.60 -23.46
C ASN A 121 -12.91 16.35 -23.42
N GLY A 122 -13.75 17.37 -23.63
CA GLY A 122 -13.58 18.47 -24.59
C GLY A 122 -14.29 18.08 -25.86
#